data_AF-A0A957JMI0-F1
#
_entry.id   AF-A0A957JMI0-F1
#
_cell.length_a   1.000
_cell.length_b   1.000
_cell.length_c   1.000
_cell.angle_alpha   90.00
_cell.angle_beta   90.00
_cell.angle_gamma   90.00
#
_symmetry.space_group_name_H-M   'P 1'
#
loop_
_entity.id
_entity.type
_entity.pdbx_description
1 polymer ?
#
loop_
_entity_poly.entity_id
_entity_poly.type
_entity_poly.pdbx_seq_one_letter_code
_entity_poly.pdbx_strand_id
1 'polypeptide(L)'
;MLDSRFEDADADQIDYQTLTLFDDDTDDEETEATPTDQPLRTEAAFAARAAEVYDLYATRFRRRFRWLRADLFNQRLPKDLRQDAENLQLILQECGNWEPQQDAQLNALVTLLTETYPHDKLLIFSQFADTVHYLERELHKRQIRSMAGVTGSTADPTQIAWRFSPHSNGKREEIPPEAELRVLIATDVLSEGQNLQDAHIVVNYDLPWAIIRLIQRAGRVDRIGQQSPDIYCYSIWPAAGVERIIRLRERLRNRLQQNAEVVGTDEAFFEDDLDNQPLINLYHEMAGVLDEEPDGDIDLVSHAYQIWKNATDANPQLQREIEKLPSVVYSAKAHTPSVENGPYGALLYLRTALGNSALVWVDQHGHSVTESQFAVLRAAQCTLDTPPLPRLEQHHELVTQGVQYAVSERITLGGQLGRPSGVRFKTYERLKAHAGVLANSLFAHEAEPLQKALDEIYRYPLQEGAKNTLNRQLRSNIDDDQLRTLVINLHQEGRLCLVQDAEPSDEPQIICSLGLVPNAA
;
A
#
# COMPACT_ATOMS: atom_id res chain seq x y z
N MET A 1 25.72 10.68 17.48
CA MET A 1 26.58 10.25 16.35
C MET A 1 25.80 10.58 15.10
N LEU A 2 26.40 11.23 14.10
CA LEU A 2 25.73 11.54 12.85
C LEU A 2 26.71 11.32 11.71
N ASP A 3 26.32 10.49 10.75
CA ASP A 3 27.02 10.32 9.48
C ASP A 3 26.09 10.78 8.37
N SER A 4 26.26 12.03 7.95
CA SER A 4 25.44 12.65 6.91
C SER A 4 25.98 12.36 5.50
N ARG A 5 26.90 11.39 5.35
CA ARG A 5 27.47 11.05 4.03
C ARG A 5 26.57 10.12 3.23
N PHE A 6 25.64 9.46 3.91
CA PHE A 6 24.71 8.48 3.41
C PHE A 6 23.29 8.93 3.80
N GLU A 7 22.83 10.06 3.26
CA GLU A 7 21.39 10.33 3.20
C GLU A 7 20.88 9.57 1.98
N ASP A 8 20.11 8.51 2.22
CA ASP A 8 19.46 7.80 1.12
C ASP A 8 18.40 8.73 0.54
N ALA A 9 18.73 9.33 -0.61
CA ALA A 9 17.87 10.25 -1.34
C ALA A 9 16.49 9.64 -1.67
N ASP A 10 16.36 8.31 -1.61
CA ASP A 10 15.20 7.54 -2.03
C ASP A 10 14.50 6.78 -0.87
N ALA A 11 14.95 6.93 0.39
CA ALA A 11 14.34 6.27 1.55
C ALA A 11 12.95 6.86 1.86
N ASP A 12 11.92 6.22 1.29
CA ASP A 12 10.49 6.52 1.43
C ASP A 12 10.18 8.02 1.37
N GLN A 13 9.70 8.49 0.20
CA GLN A 13 8.92 9.71 0.08
C GLN A 13 7.70 9.64 1.01
N ILE A 14 7.92 9.88 2.31
CA ILE A 14 6.99 10.64 3.12
C ILE A 14 6.99 12.00 2.45
N ASP A 15 5.87 12.32 1.82
CA ASP A 15 5.60 13.57 1.13
C ASP A 15 5.95 14.78 2.01
N TYR A 16 7.20 15.23 1.93
CA TYR A 16 7.65 16.52 2.41
C TYR A 16 7.52 17.58 1.30
N GLN A 17 7.00 17.23 0.12
CA GLN A 17 6.77 18.18 -0.98
C GLN A 17 5.62 19.15 -0.69
N THR A 18 4.80 18.91 0.35
CA THR A 18 3.83 19.89 0.84
C THR A 18 4.45 21.05 1.65
N LEU A 19 5.77 21.08 1.88
CA LEU A 19 6.46 22.19 2.56
C LEU A 19 7.25 23.12 1.64
N THR A 20 7.33 22.86 0.33
CA THR A 20 8.12 23.66 -0.63
C THR A 20 7.34 24.78 -1.34
N LEU A 21 6.16 25.14 -0.85
CA LEU A 21 5.32 26.23 -1.43
C LEU A 21 5.60 27.63 -0.86
N PHE A 22 6.75 27.85 -0.21
CA PHE A 22 7.21 29.18 0.19
C PHE A 22 8.63 29.46 -0.33
N ASP A 23 8.67 30.22 -1.45
CA ASP A 23 9.72 31.14 -1.93
C ASP A 23 11.08 31.15 -1.23
N ASP A 24 12.17 31.00 -1.99
CA ASP A 24 12.95 32.16 -2.48
C ASP A 24 14.05 31.71 -3.46
N ASP A 25 14.12 32.41 -4.60
CA ASP A 25 15.22 32.39 -5.56
C ASP A 25 16.58 32.57 -4.86
N THR A 26 17.41 31.53 -4.84
CA THR A 26 18.87 31.69 -4.71
C THR A 26 19.57 30.63 -5.54
N ASP A 27 20.02 31.05 -6.73
CA ASP A 27 21.10 30.43 -7.50
C ASP A 27 22.38 30.40 -6.65
N ASP A 28 22.57 29.37 -5.84
CA ASP A 28 23.88 29.01 -5.31
C ASP A 28 24.25 27.66 -5.92
N GLU A 29 25.22 27.67 -6.85
CA GLU A 29 25.86 26.48 -7.40
C GLU A 29 26.26 25.52 -6.26
N GLU A 30 25.56 24.41 -6.15
CA GLU A 30 25.79 23.37 -5.14
C GLU A 30 27.09 22.64 -5.46
N THR A 31 28.20 23.12 -4.89
CA THR A 31 29.38 22.29 -4.70
C THR A 31 29.08 21.33 -3.54
N GLU A 32 28.50 20.18 -3.87
CA GLU A 32 28.48 19.03 -2.98
C GLU A 32 29.92 18.75 -2.52
N ALA A 33 30.17 18.91 -1.23
CA ALA A 33 31.45 18.52 -0.65
C ALA A 33 31.57 17.00 -0.82
N THR A 34 32.42 16.56 -1.75
CA THR A 34 32.78 15.13 -1.93
C THR A 34 33.06 14.53 -0.55
N PRO A 35 32.20 13.64 -0.04
CA PRO A 35 32.43 13.03 1.26
C PRO A 35 33.69 12.19 1.17
N THR A 36 34.60 12.34 2.14
CA THR A 36 35.75 11.45 2.27
C THR A 36 35.25 10.01 2.39
N ASP A 37 35.68 9.17 1.45
CA ASP A 37 35.20 7.81 1.14
C ASP A 37 35.47 6.76 2.25
N GLN A 38 35.99 7.17 3.42
CA GLN A 38 36.39 6.26 4.50
C GLN A 38 35.31 6.12 5.57
N PRO A 39 34.75 4.93 5.83
CA PRO A 39 33.67 4.74 6.79
C PRO A 39 34.08 5.20 8.20
N LEU A 40 33.21 5.99 8.87
CA LEU A 40 33.39 6.36 10.27
C LEU A 40 33.21 5.10 11.13
N ARG A 41 34.20 4.80 11.98
CA ARG A 41 34.22 3.57 12.81
C ARG A 41 34.48 3.82 14.29
N THR A 42 34.82 5.04 14.66
CA THR A 42 35.16 5.40 16.05
C THR A 42 34.23 6.48 16.57
N GLU A 43 33.95 6.46 17.86
CA GLU A 43 33.13 7.48 18.52
C GLU A 43 33.67 8.89 18.28
N ALA A 44 35.00 9.06 18.37
CA ALA A 44 35.65 10.34 18.10
C ALA A 44 35.40 10.84 16.68
N ALA A 45 35.44 9.95 15.68
CA ALA A 45 35.20 10.31 14.29
C ALA A 45 33.71 10.67 14.05
N PHE A 46 32.77 9.91 14.62
CA PHE A 46 31.35 10.25 14.57
C PHE A 46 31.02 11.55 15.31
N ALA A 47 31.70 11.84 16.43
CA ALA A 47 31.52 13.08 17.18
C ALA A 47 32.08 14.28 16.43
N ALA A 48 33.27 14.16 15.82
CA ALA A 48 33.84 15.19 14.98
C ALA A 48 32.93 15.51 13.80
N ARG A 49 32.45 14.49 13.08
CA ARG A 49 31.52 14.69 11.96
C ARG A 49 30.20 15.32 12.40
N ALA A 50 29.63 14.85 13.52
CA ALA A 50 28.40 15.43 14.05
C ALA A 50 28.57 16.91 14.40
N ALA A 51 29.74 17.32 14.91
CA ALA A 51 30.04 18.71 15.20
C ALA A 51 30.11 19.56 13.91
N GLU A 52 30.75 19.06 12.85
CA GLU A 52 30.79 19.72 11.55
C GLU A 52 29.40 19.92 10.94
N VAL A 53 28.57 18.87 10.94
CA VAL A 53 27.21 18.93 10.39
C VAL A 53 26.32 19.86 11.22
N TYR A 54 26.45 19.80 12.55
CA TYR A 54 25.74 20.71 13.43
C TYR A 54 26.12 22.18 13.16
N ASP A 55 27.42 22.48 12.99
CA ASP A 55 27.88 23.83 12.66
C ASP A 55 27.32 24.31 11.33
N LEU A 56 27.31 23.44 10.31
CA LEU A 56 26.73 23.72 9.00
C LEU A 56 25.23 24.05 9.07
N TYR A 57 24.46 23.27 9.84
CA TYR A 57 23.03 23.52 10.04
C TYR A 57 22.76 24.75 10.91
N ALA A 58 23.59 25.00 11.92
CA ALA A 58 23.43 26.13 12.84
C ALA A 58 23.83 27.47 12.19
N THR A 59 24.71 27.45 11.18
CA THR A 59 25.22 28.64 10.49
C THR A 59 24.61 28.80 9.10
N ARG A 60 25.09 28.05 8.10
CA ARG A 60 24.75 28.18 6.68
C ARG A 60 23.27 27.86 6.42
N PHE A 61 22.76 26.77 6.99
CA PHE A 61 21.37 26.33 6.77
C PHE A 61 20.42 26.72 7.90
N ARG A 62 20.79 27.69 8.73
CA ARG A 62 20.01 28.09 9.92
C ARG A 62 18.54 28.40 9.61
N ARG A 63 18.25 28.97 8.44
CA ARG A 63 16.90 29.36 8.02
C ARG A 63 16.04 28.18 7.54
N ARG A 64 16.66 27.07 7.14
CA ARG A 64 15.96 25.85 6.68
C ARG A 64 15.35 25.06 7.84
N PHE A 65 15.81 25.27 9.08
CA PHE A 65 15.39 24.48 10.23
C PHE A 65 14.84 25.34 11.38
N ARG A 66 13.72 24.91 11.96
CA ARG A 66 13.22 25.44 13.24
C ARG A 66 13.82 24.63 14.38
N TRP A 67 14.76 25.23 15.11
CA TRP A 67 15.45 24.57 16.22
C TRP A 67 14.56 24.46 17.45
N LEU A 68 14.39 23.23 17.95
CA LEU A 68 13.73 22.98 19.23
C LEU A 68 14.70 23.26 20.38
N ARG A 69 14.20 23.88 21.44
CA ARG A 69 15.00 24.11 22.64
C ARG A 69 15.24 22.79 23.37
N ALA A 70 16.47 22.57 23.82
CA ALA A 70 16.88 21.33 24.47
C ALA A 70 16.10 21.03 25.79
N ASP A 71 15.55 22.07 26.44
CA ASP A 71 14.76 21.96 27.67
C ASP A 71 13.38 21.33 27.46
N LEU A 72 12.92 21.21 26.21
CA LEU A 72 11.67 20.53 25.87
C LEU A 72 11.80 18.99 25.90
N PHE A 73 13.03 18.48 25.92
CA PHE A 73 13.29 17.04 25.90
C PHE A 73 13.49 16.49 27.32
N ASN A 74 13.07 15.24 27.52
CA ASN A 74 13.27 14.54 28.78
C ASN A 74 14.78 14.41 29.10
N GLN A 75 15.18 14.68 30.34
CA GLN A 75 16.57 14.55 30.80
C GLN A 75 17.14 13.12 30.65
N ARG A 76 16.28 12.10 30.48
CA ARG A 76 16.68 10.71 30.15
C ARG A 76 17.10 10.53 28.70
N LEU A 77 16.52 11.29 27.77
CA LEU A 77 16.74 11.13 26.32
C LEU A 77 18.24 11.15 25.93
N PRO A 78 19.09 12.07 26.44
CA PRO A 78 20.51 12.06 26.10
C PRO A 78 21.26 10.80 26.58
N LYS A 79 20.78 10.18 27.67
CA LYS A 79 21.36 8.94 28.19
C LYS A 79 20.96 7.77 27.30
N ASP A 80 19.68 7.69 26.93
CA ASP A 80 19.13 6.63 26.09
C ASP A 80 19.76 6.68 24.69
N LEU A 81 19.84 7.86 24.06
CA LEU A 81 20.51 8.04 22.77
C LEU A 81 21.99 7.69 22.80
N ARG A 82 22.69 7.94 23.91
CA ARG A 82 24.09 7.53 24.06
C ARG A 82 24.20 6.01 24.14
N GLN A 83 23.34 5.36 24.91
CA GLN A 83 23.30 3.90 25.02
C GLN A 83 23.00 3.23 23.68
N ASP A 84 22.04 3.75 22.91
CA ASP A 84 21.70 3.24 21.59
C ASP A 84 22.89 3.37 20.63
N ALA A 85 23.57 4.52 20.67
CA ALA A 85 24.71 4.76 19.81
C ALA A 85 25.91 3.88 20.19
N GLU A 86 26.15 3.61 21.48
CA GLU A 86 27.12 2.61 21.95
C GLU A 86 26.78 1.20 21.44
N ASN A 87 25.51 0.80 21.51
CA ASN A 87 25.06 -0.50 21.01
C ASN A 87 25.29 -0.64 19.49
N LEU A 88 24.97 0.40 18.71
CA LEU A 88 25.22 0.41 17.27
C LEU A 88 26.72 0.33 16.94
N GLN A 89 27.58 0.98 17.74
CA GLN A 89 29.03 0.86 17.58
C GLN A 89 29.53 -0.55 17.85
N LEU A 90 29.01 -1.24 18.87
CA LEU A 90 29.37 -2.63 19.15
C LEU A 90 29.04 -3.52 17.95
N ILE A 91 27.86 -3.34 17.34
CA ILE A 91 27.47 -4.06 16.13
C ILE A 91 28.45 -3.77 14.98
N LEU A 92 28.79 -2.50 14.75
CA LEU A 92 29.75 -2.12 13.70
C LEU A 92 31.15 -2.69 13.93
N GLN A 93 31.57 -2.84 15.19
CA GLN A 93 32.85 -3.45 15.55
C GLN A 93 32.84 -4.97 15.34
N GLU A 94 31.76 -5.65 15.75
CA GLU A 94 31.58 -7.09 15.55
C GLU A 94 31.53 -7.46 14.06
N CYS A 95 30.84 -6.67 13.23
CA CYS A 95 30.75 -6.91 11.80
C CYS A 95 32.06 -6.62 11.05
N GLY A 96 32.91 -5.74 11.57
CA GLY A 96 34.18 -5.38 10.92
C GLY A 96 34.01 -4.65 9.58
N ASN A 97 35.06 -4.71 8.75
CA ASN A 97 35.05 -4.07 7.42
C ASN A 97 34.23 -4.91 6.43
N TRP A 98 33.48 -4.23 5.57
CA TRP A 98 32.75 -4.90 4.50
C TRP A 98 33.72 -5.42 3.44
N GLU A 99 33.59 -6.69 3.08
CA GLU A 99 34.40 -7.34 2.04
C GLU A 99 33.53 -7.74 0.85
N PRO A 100 33.52 -6.94 -0.25
CA PRO A 100 32.67 -7.20 -1.42
C PRO A 100 32.88 -8.56 -2.09
N GLN A 101 34.05 -9.20 -1.88
CA GLN A 101 34.32 -10.54 -2.40
C GLN A 101 33.51 -11.62 -1.67
N GLN A 102 33.13 -11.40 -0.41
CA GLN A 102 32.36 -12.34 0.39
C GLN A 102 30.84 -12.09 0.33
N ASP A 103 30.41 -11.03 -0.37
CA ASP A 103 29.00 -10.69 -0.55
C ASP A 103 28.30 -11.72 -1.45
N ALA A 104 27.51 -12.59 -0.83
CA ALA A 104 26.79 -13.66 -1.52
C ALA A 104 25.76 -13.13 -2.52
N GLN A 105 25.09 -12.01 -2.22
CA GLN A 105 24.06 -11.45 -3.11
C GLN A 105 24.70 -10.85 -4.36
N LEU A 106 25.77 -10.09 -4.16
CA LEU A 106 26.54 -9.50 -5.25
C LEU A 106 27.19 -10.60 -6.13
N ASN A 107 27.75 -11.65 -5.52
CA ASN A 107 28.33 -12.77 -6.26
C ASN A 107 27.26 -13.54 -7.06
N ALA A 108 26.07 -13.73 -6.50
CA ALA A 108 24.94 -14.33 -7.23
C ALA A 108 24.50 -13.46 -8.42
N LEU A 109 24.42 -12.14 -8.23
CA LEU A 109 24.10 -11.20 -9.30
C LEU A 109 25.15 -11.23 -10.42
N VAL A 110 26.44 -11.29 -10.07
CA VAL A 110 27.53 -11.41 -11.06
C VAL A 110 27.41 -12.71 -11.85
N THR A 111 27.09 -13.81 -11.18
CA THR A 111 26.85 -15.11 -11.83
C THR A 111 25.69 -15.01 -12.81
N LEU A 112 24.57 -14.39 -12.39
CA LEU A 112 23.41 -14.14 -13.26
C LEU A 112 23.79 -13.30 -14.50
N LEU A 113 24.59 -12.26 -14.32
CA LEU A 113 25.01 -11.34 -15.37
C LEU A 113 26.08 -11.89 -16.32
N THR A 114 26.84 -12.90 -15.92
CA THR A 114 28.00 -13.38 -16.69
C THR A 114 27.84 -14.80 -17.21
N GLU A 115 27.11 -15.65 -16.50
CA GLU A 115 26.90 -17.07 -16.85
C GLU A 115 25.50 -17.32 -17.39
N THR A 116 24.45 -16.86 -16.70
CA THR A 116 23.06 -17.16 -17.08
C THR A 116 22.58 -16.31 -18.25
N TYR A 117 22.80 -14.99 -18.19
CA TYR A 117 22.26 -14.04 -19.15
C TYR A 117 23.32 -13.12 -19.76
N PRO A 118 24.43 -13.63 -20.32
CA PRO A 118 25.60 -12.81 -20.70
C PRO A 118 25.32 -11.72 -21.75
N HIS A 119 24.24 -11.86 -22.52
CA HIS A 119 23.92 -10.98 -23.65
C HIS A 119 22.59 -10.24 -23.51
N ASP A 120 21.72 -10.69 -22.60
CA ASP A 120 20.40 -10.10 -22.39
C ASP A 120 20.48 -8.79 -21.61
N LYS A 121 19.42 -7.99 -21.73
CA LYS A 121 19.22 -6.78 -20.94
C LYS A 121 18.58 -7.14 -19.60
N LEU A 122 19.15 -6.60 -18.51
CA LEU A 122 18.63 -6.83 -17.16
C LEU A 122 18.32 -5.48 -16.49
N LEU A 123 17.13 -5.42 -15.91
CA LEU A 123 16.68 -4.32 -15.07
C LEU A 123 16.77 -4.74 -13.61
N ILE A 124 17.60 -4.06 -12.83
CA ILE A 124 17.87 -4.39 -11.43
C ILE A 124 17.32 -3.27 -10.56
N PHE A 125 16.44 -3.61 -9.62
CA PHE A 125 15.89 -2.68 -8.66
C PHE A 125 16.48 -2.87 -7.26
N SER A 126 16.72 -1.76 -6.60
CA SER A 126 17.12 -1.67 -5.19
C SER A 126 16.31 -0.59 -4.50
N GLN A 127 15.93 -0.77 -3.24
CA GLN A 127 15.22 0.27 -2.48
C GLN A 127 16.13 1.46 -2.17
N PHE A 128 17.40 1.20 -1.90
CA PHE A 128 18.34 2.21 -1.38
C PHE A 128 19.29 2.71 -2.47
N ALA A 129 19.48 4.03 -2.57
CA ALA A 129 20.41 4.65 -3.52
C ALA A 129 21.86 4.24 -3.25
N ASP A 130 22.25 4.11 -1.98
CA ASP A 130 23.60 3.65 -1.59
C ASP A 130 23.93 2.27 -2.16
N THR A 131 22.95 1.37 -2.20
CA THR A 131 23.10 0.03 -2.79
C THR A 131 23.27 0.13 -4.30
N VAL A 132 22.55 1.02 -4.99
CA VAL A 132 22.74 1.26 -6.44
C VAL A 132 24.18 1.69 -6.73
N HIS A 133 24.69 2.69 -6.00
CA HIS A 133 26.08 3.15 -6.14
C HIS A 133 27.11 2.07 -5.79
N TYR A 134 26.85 1.29 -4.74
CA TYR A 134 27.70 0.15 -4.36
C TYR A 134 27.77 -0.88 -5.49
N LEU A 135 26.63 -1.29 -6.03
CA LEU A 135 26.54 -2.27 -7.11
C LEU A 135 27.23 -1.75 -8.37
N GLU A 136 26.97 -0.51 -8.78
CA GLU A 136 27.61 0.10 -9.94
C GLU A 136 29.15 0.05 -9.82
N ARG A 137 29.69 0.49 -8.68
CA ARG A 137 31.13 0.47 -8.42
C ARG A 137 31.72 -0.93 -8.44
N GLU A 138 31.11 -1.88 -7.75
CA GLU A 138 31.65 -3.25 -7.64
C GLU A 138 31.50 -4.05 -8.94
N LEU A 139 30.44 -3.84 -9.72
CA LEU A 139 30.26 -4.47 -11.02
C LEU A 139 31.24 -3.91 -12.06
N HIS A 140 31.53 -2.59 -12.03
CA HIS A 140 32.59 -1.99 -12.85
C HIS A 140 33.97 -2.61 -12.57
N LYS A 141 34.30 -2.83 -11.30
CA LYS A 141 35.56 -3.52 -10.90
C LYS A 141 35.62 -4.95 -11.44
N ARG A 142 34.48 -5.62 -11.58
CA ARG A 142 34.36 -6.96 -12.19
C ARG A 142 34.23 -6.94 -13.72
N GLN A 143 34.55 -5.83 -14.37
CA GLN A 143 34.56 -5.65 -15.84
C GLN A 143 33.19 -5.69 -16.54
N ILE A 144 32.10 -5.52 -15.80
CA ILE A 144 30.77 -5.29 -16.38
C ILE A 144 30.65 -3.79 -16.66
N ARG A 145 30.61 -3.38 -17.94
CA ARG A 145 30.77 -1.97 -18.35
C ARG A 145 29.56 -1.32 -19.01
N SER A 146 28.73 -2.09 -19.72
CA SER A 146 27.53 -1.58 -20.39
C SER A 146 26.39 -1.42 -19.38
N MET A 147 26.58 -0.56 -18.39
CA MET A 147 25.64 -0.39 -17.28
C MET A 147 25.56 1.06 -16.79
N ALA A 148 24.50 1.38 -16.06
CA ALA A 148 24.35 2.63 -15.33
C ALA A 148 23.52 2.43 -14.05
N GLY A 149 23.87 3.18 -12.99
CA GLY A 149 23.04 3.41 -11.82
C GLY A 149 22.12 4.63 -11.98
N VAL A 150 20.88 4.53 -11.51
CA VAL A 150 19.91 5.63 -11.48
C VAL A 150 19.23 5.73 -10.11
N THR A 151 19.22 6.93 -9.56
CA THR A 151 18.71 7.27 -8.23
C THR A 151 17.95 8.60 -8.28
N GLY A 152 17.31 9.03 -7.18
CA GLY A 152 16.61 10.32 -7.12
C GLY A 152 17.51 11.55 -7.33
N SER A 153 18.82 11.42 -7.10
CA SER A 153 19.81 12.46 -7.37
C SER A 153 20.29 12.50 -8.83
N THR A 154 19.84 11.57 -9.68
CA THR A 154 20.23 11.55 -11.08
C THR A 154 19.55 12.67 -11.86
N ALA A 155 20.34 13.56 -12.47
CA ALA A 155 19.82 14.75 -13.15
C ALA A 155 18.91 14.46 -14.36
N ASP A 156 19.23 13.41 -15.15
CA ASP A 156 18.38 13.00 -16.28
C ASP A 156 18.21 11.46 -16.31
N PRO A 157 17.27 10.93 -15.50
CA PRO A 157 16.93 9.51 -15.48
C PRO A 157 16.37 9.01 -16.83
N THR A 158 15.69 9.91 -17.57
CA THR A 158 15.01 9.56 -18.81
C THR A 158 16.01 9.28 -19.94
N GLN A 159 17.07 10.07 -20.04
CA GLN A 159 18.13 9.82 -21.02
C GLN A 159 18.81 8.46 -20.80
N ILE A 160 19.02 8.07 -19.54
CA ILE A 160 19.58 6.75 -19.21
C ILE A 160 18.59 5.64 -19.56
N ALA A 161 17.30 5.81 -19.27
CA ALA A 161 16.25 4.89 -19.68
C ALA A 161 16.21 4.71 -21.21
N TRP A 162 16.38 5.77 -21.99
CA TRP A 162 16.47 5.67 -23.46
C TRP A 162 17.71 4.89 -23.91
N ARG A 163 18.85 5.06 -23.25
CA ARG A 163 20.05 4.26 -23.55
C ARG A 163 19.88 2.79 -23.20
N PHE A 164 19.06 2.48 -22.20
CA PHE A 164 18.74 1.11 -21.82
C PHE A 164 17.67 0.48 -22.69
N SER A 165 16.65 1.22 -23.10
CA SER A 165 15.51 0.70 -23.88
C SER A 165 15.22 1.55 -25.12
N PRO A 166 16.17 1.69 -26.06
CA PRO A 166 16.03 2.60 -27.20
C PRO A 166 14.90 2.19 -28.16
N HIS A 167 14.56 0.90 -28.29
CA HIS A 167 13.50 0.46 -29.20
C HIS A 167 12.12 0.86 -28.68
N SER A 168 11.81 0.52 -27.43
CA SER A 168 10.52 0.82 -26.78
C SER A 168 10.27 2.32 -26.59
N ASN A 169 11.33 3.13 -26.57
CA ASN A 169 11.23 4.59 -26.50
C ASN A 169 11.29 5.28 -27.87
N GLY A 170 11.39 4.54 -28.99
CA GLY A 170 11.50 5.13 -30.33
C GLY A 170 12.81 5.91 -30.57
N LYS A 171 13.86 5.60 -29.79
CA LYS A 171 15.18 6.28 -29.79
C LYS A 171 16.28 5.50 -30.50
N ARG A 172 15.94 4.44 -31.23
CA ARG A 172 16.93 3.58 -31.89
C ARG A 172 17.80 4.28 -32.94
N GLU A 173 17.28 5.30 -33.62
CA GLU A 173 18.05 6.08 -34.59
C GLU A 173 18.98 7.10 -33.93
N GLU A 174 18.66 7.53 -32.71
CA GLU A 174 19.42 8.53 -31.94
C GLU A 174 20.53 7.88 -31.10
N ILE A 175 20.33 6.63 -30.67
CA ILE A 175 21.23 5.92 -29.75
C ILE A 175 21.94 4.80 -30.50
N PRO A 176 23.26 4.93 -30.77
CA PRO A 176 24.00 3.89 -31.46
C PRO A 176 24.21 2.66 -30.56
N PRO A 177 24.39 1.45 -31.14
CA PRO A 177 24.53 0.21 -30.39
C PRO A 177 25.63 0.23 -29.32
N GLU A 178 26.74 0.93 -29.58
CA GLU A 178 27.86 1.08 -28.65
C GLU A 178 27.56 1.96 -27.43
N ALA A 179 26.56 2.84 -27.51
CA ALA A 179 26.12 3.70 -26.40
C ALA A 179 25.01 3.05 -25.55
N GLU A 180 24.47 1.92 -26.03
CA GLU A 180 23.38 1.19 -25.44
C GLU A 180 23.80 0.48 -24.15
N LEU A 181 22.92 0.54 -23.14
CA LEU A 181 23.13 -0.13 -21.87
C LEU A 181 22.54 -1.54 -21.91
N ARG A 182 23.29 -2.47 -21.33
CA ARG A 182 22.84 -3.85 -21.10
C ARG A 182 22.20 -4.00 -19.72
N VAL A 183 22.75 -3.34 -18.70
CA VAL A 183 22.27 -3.46 -17.32
C VAL A 183 21.87 -2.09 -16.81
N LEU A 184 20.67 -1.98 -16.25
CA LEU A 184 20.22 -0.77 -15.58
C LEU A 184 19.95 -1.10 -14.12
N ILE A 185 20.62 -0.39 -13.21
CA ILE A 185 20.40 -0.52 -11.77
C ILE A 185 19.68 0.74 -11.33
N ALA A 186 18.52 0.61 -10.73
CA ALA A 186 17.69 1.75 -10.38
C ALA A 186 17.05 1.62 -9.01
N THR A 187 16.80 2.76 -8.38
CA THR A 187 15.78 2.85 -7.34
C THR A 187 14.38 2.91 -7.96
N ASP A 188 13.35 3.03 -7.12
CA ASP A 188 11.95 3.13 -7.56
C ASP A 188 11.67 4.42 -8.38
N VAL A 189 12.66 5.31 -8.55
CA VAL A 189 12.58 6.46 -9.47
C VAL A 189 12.28 6.04 -10.92
N LEU A 190 12.70 4.84 -11.34
CA LEU A 190 12.35 4.28 -12.65
C LEU A 190 11.25 3.21 -12.58
N SER A 191 10.60 3.01 -11.42
CA SER A 191 9.48 2.06 -11.31
C SER A 191 8.17 2.62 -11.87
N GLU A 192 8.12 3.91 -12.22
CA GLU A 192 6.95 4.58 -12.81
C GLU A 192 7.31 5.40 -14.06
N GLY A 193 6.32 5.68 -14.92
CA GLY A 193 6.46 6.59 -16.07
C GLY A 193 7.36 6.19 -17.26
N GLN A 194 8.23 5.19 -17.14
CA GLN A 194 9.20 4.83 -18.19
C GLN A 194 8.85 3.52 -18.93
N ASN A 195 9.24 3.45 -20.21
CA ASN A 195 9.12 2.29 -21.07
C ASN A 195 10.47 1.54 -21.10
N LEU A 196 10.52 0.32 -20.54
CA LEU A 196 11.76 -0.46 -20.38
C LEU A 196 11.67 -1.84 -21.04
N GLN A 197 10.72 -2.05 -21.96
CA GLN A 197 10.35 -3.35 -22.53
C GLN A 197 11.42 -3.99 -23.43
N ASP A 198 12.53 -3.30 -23.73
CA ASP A 198 13.68 -3.94 -24.40
C ASP A 198 14.33 -4.99 -23.49
N ALA A 199 14.09 -4.94 -22.18
CA ALA A 199 14.44 -5.97 -21.23
C ALA A 199 13.25 -6.89 -20.93
N HIS A 200 13.56 -8.15 -20.62
CA HIS A 200 12.59 -9.16 -20.19
C HIS A 200 13.02 -9.84 -18.87
N ILE A 201 14.10 -9.36 -18.25
CA ILE A 201 14.62 -9.89 -16.99
C ILE A 201 14.63 -8.74 -15.98
N VAL A 202 13.89 -8.93 -14.89
CA VAL A 202 13.81 -8.01 -13.77
C VAL A 202 14.41 -8.69 -12.54
N VAL A 203 15.29 -7.99 -11.83
CA VAL A 203 15.94 -8.48 -10.62
C VAL A 203 15.65 -7.52 -9.47
N ASN A 204 14.97 -8.00 -8.44
CA ASN A 204 14.82 -7.29 -7.18
C ASN A 204 16.00 -7.67 -6.27
N TYR A 205 16.98 -6.77 -6.17
CA TYR A 205 18.17 -6.97 -5.35
C TYR A 205 17.83 -6.97 -3.85
N ASP A 206 16.83 -6.16 -3.49
CA ASP A 206 16.15 -6.21 -2.20
C ASP A 206 14.63 -6.20 -2.42
N LEU A 207 13.93 -6.74 -1.43
CA LEU A 207 12.48 -6.89 -1.46
C LEU A 207 11.81 -5.70 -0.78
N PRO A 208 10.92 -4.98 -1.49
CA PRO A 208 10.18 -3.88 -0.90
C PRO A 208 9.15 -4.42 0.10
N TRP A 209 8.81 -3.60 1.10
CA TRP A 209 7.76 -3.92 2.08
C TRP A 209 6.35 -3.97 1.49
N ALA A 210 6.16 -3.28 0.36
CA ALA A 210 4.89 -3.19 -0.34
C ALA A 210 4.97 -3.99 -1.65
N ILE A 211 4.12 -5.01 -1.77
CA ILE A 211 4.10 -5.88 -2.94
C ILE A 211 3.81 -5.13 -4.24
N ILE A 212 2.99 -4.08 -4.18
CA ILE A 212 2.65 -3.28 -5.35
C ILE A 212 3.88 -2.76 -6.08
N ARG A 213 4.99 -2.50 -5.35
CA ARG A 213 6.25 -2.08 -5.97
C ARG A 213 6.84 -3.18 -6.85
N LEU A 214 6.75 -4.45 -6.47
CA LEU A 214 7.19 -5.57 -7.33
C LEU A 214 6.37 -5.65 -8.62
N ILE A 215 5.06 -5.46 -8.51
CA ILE A 215 4.14 -5.45 -9.66
C ILE A 215 4.45 -4.26 -10.57
N GLN A 216 4.61 -3.06 -10.02
CA GLN A 216 4.95 -1.85 -10.78
C GLN A 216 6.30 -1.97 -11.50
N ARG A 217 7.31 -2.56 -10.84
CA ARG A 217 8.64 -2.86 -11.38
C ARG A 217 8.54 -3.85 -12.56
N ALA A 218 7.82 -4.96 -12.39
CA ALA A 218 7.58 -5.92 -13.47
C ALA A 218 6.78 -5.30 -14.62
N GLY A 219 5.75 -4.50 -14.31
CA GLY A 219 4.95 -3.75 -15.27
C GLY A 219 5.70 -2.66 -16.03
N ARG A 220 7.00 -2.43 -15.79
CA ARG A 220 7.86 -1.61 -16.67
C ARG A 220 8.28 -2.36 -17.93
N VAL A 221 8.40 -3.68 -17.82
CA VAL A 221 8.78 -4.58 -18.92
C VAL A 221 7.58 -5.37 -19.45
N ASP A 222 6.59 -5.66 -18.59
CA ASP A 222 5.36 -6.34 -18.96
C ASP A 222 4.31 -5.36 -19.50
N ARG A 223 4.45 -5.03 -20.78
CA ARG A 223 3.58 -4.10 -21.50
C ARG A 223 3.42 -4.53 -22.95
N ILE A 224 2.37 -4.02 -23.60
CA ILE A 224 2.19 -4.13 -25.06
C ILE A 224 3.47 -3.63 -25.75
N GLY A 225 4.04 -4.46 -26.62
CA GLY A 225 5.31 -4.20 -27.31
C GLY A 225 6.50 -5.00 -26.78
N GLN A 226 6.35 -5.74 -25.66
CA GLN A 226 7.33 -6.73 -25.22
C GLN A 226 7.60 -7.77 -26.32
N GLN A 227 8.88 -8.03 -26.60
CA GLN A 227 9.33 -8.92 -27.68
C GLN A 227 9.65 -10.33 -27.19
N SER A 228 10.00 -10.47 -25.90
CA SER A 228 10.22 -11.79 -25.28
C SER A 228 8.89 -12.47 -24.97
N PRO A 229 8.75 -13.79 -25.22
CA PRO A 229 7.55 -14.52 -24.82
C PRO A 229 7.42 -14.66 -23.30
N ASP A 230 8.56 -14.66 -22.59
CA ASP A 230 8.63 -14.87 -21.15
C ASP A 230 9.32 -13.68 -20.48
N ILE A 231 8.80 -13.27 -19.31
CA ILE A 231 9.42 -12.28 -18.43
C ILE A 231 9.88 -12.99 -17.16
N TYR A 232 11.15 -12.83 -16.82
CA TYR A 232 11.76 -13.46 -15.65
C TYR A 232 11.92 -12.43 -14.52
N CYS A 233 11.27 -12.69 -13.39
CA CYS A 233 11.34 -11.85 -12.19
C CYS A 233 12.14 -12.56 -11.09
N TYR A 234 13.40 -12.20 -10.91
CA TYR A 234 14.25 -12.70 -9.83
C TYR A 234 14.12 -11.83 -8.58
N SER A 235 14.10 -12.45 -7.41
CA SER A 235 14.09 -11.73 -6.13
C SER A 235 15.08 -12.35 -5.15
N ILE A 236 15.96 -11.53 -4.59
CA ILE A 236 16.94 -11.97 -3.59
C ILE A 236 16.30 -11.91 -2.20
N TRP A 237 16.26 -13.07 -1.53
CA TRP A 237 15.66 -13.17 -0.20
C TRP A 237 16.66 -12.84 0.92
N PRO A 238 16.18 -12.23 2.03
CA PRO A 238 16.97 -12.11 3.24
C PRO A 238 17.45 -13.48 3.74
N ALA A 239 18.62 -13.51 4.37
CA ALA A 239 19.11 -14.71 5.02
C ALA A 239 18.09 -15.23 6.05
N ALA A 240 17.97 -16.56 6.19
CA ALA A 240 16.96 -17.20 7.05
C ALA A 240 16.95 -16.69 8.50
N GLY A 241 18.10 -16.27 9.03
CA GLY A 241 18.19 -15.64 10.36
C GLY A 241 17.46 -14.30 10.46
N VAL A 242 17.63 -13.45 9.45
CA VAL A 242 16.98 -12.13 9.35
C VAL A 242 15.49 -12.33 9.08
N GLU A 243 15.14 -13.22 8.15
CA GLU A 243 13.74 -13.51 7.79
C GLU A 243 12.91 -13.98 8.99
N ARG A 244 13.48 -14.77 9.91
CA ARG A 244 12.77 -15.17 11.15
C ARG A 244 12.36 -13.99 12.03
N ILE A 245 13.11 -12.89 11.97
CA ILE A 245 12.88 -11.69 12.78
C ILE A 245 11.89 -10.78 12.07
N ILE A 246 12.16 -10.43 10.81
CA ILE A 246 11.36 -9.43 10.08
C ILE A 246 10.08 -10.01 9.46
N ARG A 247 10.06 -11.32 9.18
CA ARG A 247 8.96 -12.07 8.56
C ARG A 247 8.50 -11.42 7.24
N LEU A 248 9.44 -10.98 6.42
CA LEU A 248 9.15 -10.21 5.21
C LEU A 248 8.41 -11.07 4.19
N ARG A 249 8.83 -12.33 4.01
CA ARG A 249 8.20 -13.28 3.11
C ARG A 249 6.76 -13.58 3.50
N GLU A 250 6.53 -13.85 4.78
CA GLU A 250 5.18 -14.11 5.31
C GLU A 250 4.27 -12.90 5.09
N ARG A 251 4.74 -11.70 5.40
CA ARG A 251 3.95 -10.46 5.20
C ARG A 251 3.65 -10.20 3.74
N LEU A 252 4.62 -10.38 2.85
CA LEU A 252 4.42 -10.19 1.41
C LEU A 252 3.45 -11.22 0.83
N ARG A 253 3.55 -12.49 1.23
CA ARG A 253 2.61 -13.54 0.84
C ARG A 253 1.19 -13.25 1.30
N ASN A 254 1.01 -12.86 2.56
CA ASN A 254 -0.30 -12.52 3.08
C ASN A 254 -0.92 -11.35 2.29
N ARG A 255 -0.11 -10.34 1.94
CA ARG A 255 -0.57 -9.23 1.09
C ARG A 255 -0.87 -9.66 -0.34
N LEU A 256 -0.08 -10.56 -0.92
CA LEU A 256 -0.35 -11.12 -2.25
C LEU A 256 -1.65 -11.91 -2.28
N GLN A 257 -1.89 -12.76 -1.29
CA GLN A 257 -3.13 -13.51 -1.18
C GLN A 257 -4.33 -12.56 -1.05
N GLN A 258 -4.22 -11.53 -0.19
CA GLN A 258 -5.23 -10.49 -0.07
C GLN A 258 -5.48 -9.73 -1.38
N ASN A 259 -4.45 -9.48 -2.19
CA ASN A 259 -4.56 -8.75 -3.46
C ASN A 259 -5.05 -9.63 -4.61
N ALA A 260 -4.57 -10.87 -4.73
CA ALA A 260 -5.01 -11.84 -5.73
C ALA A 260 -6.50 -12.18 -5.57
N GLU A 261 -7.00 -12.21 -4.32
CA GLU A 261 -8.42 -12.35 -3.99
C GLU A 261 -9.28 -11.15 -4.45
N VAL A 262 -8.66 -9.99 -4.67
CA VAL A 262 -9.32 -8.72 -5.04
C VAL A 262 -9.24 -8.46 -6.54
N VAL A 263 -8.08 -8.70 -7.16
CA VAL A 263 -7.81 -8.36 -8.57
C VAL A 263 -8.03 -9.54 -9.52
N GLY A 264 -7.97 -10.79 -9.04
CA GLY A 264 -8.09 -11.98 -9.89
C GLY A 264 -6.95 -12.05 -10.89
N THR A 265 -5.75 -12.38 -10.43
CA THR A 265 -4.56 -12.54 -11.30
C THR A 265 -4.14 -14.00 -11.39
N ASP A 266 -3.77 -14.44 -12.60
CA ASP A 266 -3.23 -15.78 -12.91
C ASP A 266 -1.69 -15.86 -12.70
N GLU A 267 -1.09 -14.86 -12.03
CA GLU A 267 0.36 -14.67 -11.93
C GLU A 267 0.95 -15.38 -10.70
N ALA A 268 1.81 -16.38 -10.94
CA ALA A 268 2.63 -16.98 -9.90
C ALA A 268 3.84 -16.08 -9.60
N PHE A 269 3.81 -15.36 -8.47
CA PHE A 269 4.88 -14.44 -8.06
C PHE A 269 6.08 -15.15 -7.40
N PHE A 270 5.90 -16.37 -6.87
CA PHE A 270 6.97 -17.13 -6.23
C PHE A 270 7.08 -18.56 -6.77
N GLU A 271 8.31 -19.08 -6.86
CA GLU A 271 8.59 -20.46 -7.33
C GLU A 271 7.86 -21.53 -6.50
N ASP A 272 7.73 -21.32 -5.20
CA ASP A 272 7.00 -22.22 -4.29
C ASP A 272 5.46 -22.05 -4.34
N ASP A 273 4.94 -21.11 -5.13
CA ASP A 273 3.47 -20.95 -5.33
C ASP A 273 2.94 -21.96 -6.37
N LEU A 274 3.83 -22.66 -7.09
CA LEU A 274 3.47 -23.74 -8.03
C LEU A 274 2.74 -24.91 -7.35
N ASP A 275 2.89 -25.08 -6.04
CA ASP A 275 2.19 -26.13 -5.27
C ASP A 275 0.76 -25.74 -4.86
N ASN A 276 0.33 -24.48 -5.09
CA ASN A 276 -1.03 -23.98 -4.81
C ASN A 276 -1.84 -23.75 -6.10
N GLN A 277 -1.80 -24.71 -7.03
CA GLN A 277 -2.56 -24.70 -8.29
C GLN A 277 -4.01 -25.26 -8.18
N PRO A 278 -4.99 -24.50 -7.64
CA PRO A 278 -6.36 -24.68 -8.12
C PRO A 278 -7.08 -23.36 -8.42
N LEU A 279 -6.42 -22.40 -9.07
CA LEU A 279 -7.11 -21.22 -9.64
C LEU A 279 -6.80 -20.91 -11.12
N ILE A 280 -5.81 -21.57 -11.72
CA ILE A 280 -5.33 -21.31 -13.09
C ILE A 280 -6.32 -21.74 -14.20
N ASN A 281 -7.36 -22.52 -13.89
CA ASN A 281 -8.26 -23.09 -14.92
C ASN A 281 -9.58 -22.33 -15.16
N LEU A 282 -9.78 -21.13 -14.61
CA LEU A 282 -11.10 -20.46 -14.68
C LEU A 282 -11.19 -19.26 -15.64
N TYR A 283 -10.10 -18.80 -16.26
CA TYR A 283 -10.12 -17.59 -17.10
C TYR A 283 -9.97 -17.83 -18.60
N HIS A 284 -9.79 -19.08 -19.05
CA HIS A 284 -9.84 -19.41 -20.47
C HIS A 284 -11.29 -19.57 -20.97
N GLU A 285 -12.06 -18.48 -20.97
CA GLU A 285 -13.16 -18.25 -21.94
C GLU A 285 -13.72 -16.84 -21.79
N MET A 286 -13.09 -15.88 -22.47
CA MET A 286 -13.70 -14.80 -23.27
C MET A 286 -12.83 -13.53 -23.22
N ALA A 287 -12.13 -13.29 -24.32
CA ALA A 287 -11.49 -12.03 -24.63
C ALA A 287 -12.53 -10.93 -24.87
N GLY A 288 -12.25 -9.74 -24.35
CA GLY A 288 -12.79 -8.49 -24.88
C GLY A 288 -13.71 -7.71 -23.95
N VAL A 289 -13.15 -7.08 -22.91
CA VAL A 289 -13.59 -5.75 -22.45
C VAL A 289 -12.36 -5.00 -21.95
N LEU A 290 -11.74 -4.23 -22.84
CA LEU A 290 -10.93 -3.07 -22.46
C LEU A 290 -11.92 -1.90 -22.36
N ASP A 291 -11.94 -1.22 -21.22
CA ASP A 291 -11.59 0.20 -21.13
C ASP A 291 -11.74 0.68 -19.67
N GLU A 292 -10.79 1.53 -19.26
CA GLU A 292 -10.72 2.31 -18.01
C GLU A 292 -9.99 1.65 -16.82
N GLU A 293 -8.68 1.88 -16.76
CA GLU A 293 -7.98 2.26 -15.51
C GLU A 293 -7.98 3.81 -15.39
N PRO A 294 -7.83 4.45 -14.20
CA PRO A 294 -7.01 3.97 -13.07
C PRO A 294 -7.57 4.18 -11.64
N ASP A 295 -6.93 3.45 -10.72
CA ASP A 295 -6.80 3.66 -9.27
C ASP A 295 -8.02 3.74 -8.32
N GLY A 296 -7.91 2.94 -7.25
CA GLY A 296 -8.52 3.22 -5.95
C GLY A 296 -9.64 2.25 -5.55
N ASP A 297 -9.37 1.44 -4.52
CA ASP A 297 -10.34 0.66 -3.72
C ASP A 297 -11.53 0.09 -4.53
N ILE A 298 -11.46 -1.19 -4.94
CA ILE A 298 -12.62 -1.86 -5.56
C ILE A 298 -13.87 -1.56 -4.76
N ASP A 299 -14.75 -0.77 -5.34
CA ASP A 299 -15.97 -0.33 -4.69
C ASP A 299 -16.92 -1.52 -4.61
N LEU A 300 -16.87 -2.23 -3.47
CA LEU A 300 -17.79 -3.32 -3.13
C LEU A 300 -19.25 -2.94 -3.39
N VAL A 301 -19.59 -1.65 -3.23
CA VAL A 301 -20.93 -1.14 -3.53
C VAL A 301 -21.20 -1.19 -5.02
N SER A 302 -20.26 -0.78 -5.87
CA SER A 302 -20.37 -0.88 -7.33
C SER A 302 -20.44 -2.34 -7.80
N HIS A 303 -19.64 -3.23 -7.24
CA HIS A 303 -19.70 -4.66 -7.58
C HIS A 303 -21.03 -5.30 -7.14
N ALA A 304 -21.48 -5.03 -5.92
CA ALA A 304 -22.78 -5.49 -5.42
C ALA A 304 -23.95 -4.89 -6.23
N TYR A 305 -23.85 -3.62 -6.63
CA TYR A 305 -24.83 -2.97 -7.49
C TYR A 305 -24.86 -3.60 -8.88
N GLN A 306 -23.72 -3.97 -9.45
CA GLN A 306 -23.66 -4.67 -10.73
C GLN A 306 -24.31 -6.06 -10.64
N ILE A 307 -24.06 -6.82 -9.58
CA ILE A 307 -24.73 -8.11 -9.32
C ILE A 307 -26.25 -7.90 -9.22
N TRP A 308 -26.69 -6.93 -8.42
CA TRP A 308 -28.09 -6.57 -8.27
C TRP A 308 -28.72 -6.22 -9.61
N LYS A 309 -28.09 -5.33 -10.38
CA LYS A 309 -28.56 -4.86 -11.67
C LYS A 309 -28.67 -6.01 -12.68
N ASN A 310 -27.63 -6.84 -12.78
CA ASN A 310 -27.65 -8.03 -13.65
C ASN A 310 -28.81 -8.98 -13.29
N ALA A 311 -29.06 -9.20 -11.99
CA ALA A 311 -30.15 -10.05 -11.52
C ALA A 311 -31.54 -9.44 -11.82
N THR A 312 -31.72 -8.14 -11.61
CA THR A 312 -32.99 -7.45 -11.88
C THR A 312 -33.25 -7.24 -13.37
N ASP A 313 -32.20 -7.08 -14.18
CA ASP A 313 -32.30 -6.99 -15.64
C ASP A 313 -32.68 -8.36 -16.24
N ALA A 314 -32.11 -9.45 -15.71
CA ALA A 314 -32.44 -10.81 -16.11
C ALA A 314 -33.86 -11.23 -15.67
N ASN A 315 -34.30 -10.80 -14.48
CA ASN A 315 -35.66 -11.05 -13.99
C ASN A 315 -36.23 -9.82 -13.25
N PRO A 316 -37.02 -8.98 -13.92
CA PRO A 316 -37.59 -7.76 -13.34
C PRO A 316 -38.54 -8.00 -12.15
N GLN A 317 -39.04 -9.22 -11.94
CA GLN A 317 -39.89 -9.54 -10.79
C GLN A 317 -39.08 -9.60 -9.48
N LEU A 318 -37.79 -9.98 -9.54
CA LEU A 318 -36.91 -10.12 -8.37
C LEU A 318 -36.75 -8.81 -7.60
N GLN A 319 -36.72 -7.67 -8.29
CA GLN A 319 -36.59 -6.37 -7.63
C GLN A 319 -37.68 -6.16 -6.58
N ARG A 320 -38.94 -6.40 -6.95
CA ARG A 320 -40.09 -6.21 -6.05
C ARG A 320 -40.14 -7.26 -4.93
N GLU A 321 -39.63 -8.46 -5.18
CA GLU A 321 -39.61 -9.53 -4.19
C GLU A 321 -38.54 -9.27 -3.13
N ILE A 322 -37.32 -8.91 -3.55
CA ILE A 322 -36.20 -8.65 -2.64
C ILE A 322 -36.45 -7.40 -1.79
N GLU A 323 -36.99 -6.32 -2.38
CA GLU A 323 -37.34 -5.10 -1.63
C GLU A 323 -38.42 -5.32 -0.55
N LYS A 324 -39.22 -6.39 -0.66
CA LYS A 324 -40.26 -6.75 0.32
C LYS A 324 -39.77 -7.71 1.42
N LEU A 325 -38.56 -8.24 1.32
CA LEU A 325 -38.04 -9.17 2.32
C LEU A 325 -37.84 -8.45 3.67
N PRO A 326 -38.34 -9.02 4.78
CA PRO A 326 -38.10 -8.44 6.10
C PRO A 326 -36.61 -8.56 6.48
N SER A 327 -36.10 -7.74 7.39
CA SER A 327 -34.77 -8.00 7.97
C SER A 327 -34.76 -9.33 8.74
N VAL A 328 -33.56 -9.88 8.95
CA VAL A 328 -33.31 -11.17 9.62
C VAL A 328 -33.72 -12.38 8.77
N VAL A 329 -33.73 -12.26 7.44
CA VAL A 329 -33.90 -13.43 6.57
C VAL A 329 -32.65 -14.32 6.68
N TYR A 330 -32.88 -15.63 6.72
CA TYR A 330 -31.82 -16.61 6.63
C TYR A 330 -32.11 -17.60 5.50
N SER A 331 -31.03 -18.14 4.94
CA SER A 331 -31.08 -19.26 3.99
C SER A 331 -29.83 -20.12 4.17
N ALA A 332 -29.75 -21.25 3.49
CA ALA A 332 -28.54 -22.04 3.37
C ALA A 332 -28.36 -22.54 1.94
N LYS A 333 -27.11 -22.70 1.52
CA LYS A 333 -26.76 -23.24 0.21
C LYS A 333 -25.61 -24.23 0.31
N ALA A 334 -25.52 -25.12 -0.66
CA ALA A 334 -24.37 -25.98 -0.81
C ALA A 334 -23.12 -25.15 -1.08
N HIS A 335 -22.02 -25.48 -0.40
CA HIS A 335 -20.72 -24.89 -0.61
C HIS A 335 -19.73 -25.99 -0.96
N THR A 336 -19.01 -25.80 -2.07
CA THR A 336 -17.89 -26.68 -2.43
C THR A 336 -16.63 -25.86 -2.18
N PRO A 337 -15.87 -26.15 -1.10
CA PRO A 337 -14.66 -25.41 -0.81
C PRO A 337 -13.60 -25.64 -1.89
N SER A 338 -12.83 -24.59 -2.21
CA SER A 338 -11.74 -24.64 -3.20
C SER A 338 -10.50 -25.42 -2.74
N VAL A 339 -10.43 -25.79 -1.45
CA VAL A 339 -9.32 -26.50 -0.80
C VAL A 339 -9.88 -27.74 -0.08
N GLU A 340 -9.14 -28.85 -0.02
CA GLU A 340 -9.48 -29.98 0.85
C GLU A 340 -9.63 -29.46 2.30
N ASN A 341 -10.85 -29.55 2.86
CA ASN A 341 -11.29 -28.95 4.14
C ASN A 341 -11.51 -27.43 4.17
N GLY A 342 -11.86 -26.78 3.05
CA GLY A 342 -12.25 -25.37 3.13
C GLY A 342 -13.52 -25.13 3.98
N PRO A 343 -13.68 -23.93 4.56
CA PRO A 343 -14.52 -23.74 5.74
C PRO A 343 -16.02 -23.69 5.41
N TYR A 344 -16.78 -24.61 6.00
CA TYR A 344 -18.23 -24.48 6.16
C TYR A 344 -18.56 -23.52 7.30
N GLY A 345 -19.78 -23.00 7.34
CA GLY A 345 -20.22 -22.16 8.45
C GLY A 345 -21.34 -21.19 8.07
N ALA A 346 -21.22 -19.94 8.50
CA ALA A 346 -22.26 -18.92 8.29
C ALA A 346 -21.68 -17.59 7.80
N LEU A 347 -22.34 -17.01 6.80
CA LEU A 347 -22.17 -15.63 6.38
C LEU A 347 -23.23 -14.78 7.07
N LEU A 348 -22.88 -13.58 7.51
CA LEU A 348 -23.82 -12.62 8.05
C LEU A 348 -23.58 -11.22 7.48
N TYR A 349 -24.66 -10.53 7.18
CA TYR A 349 -24.67 -9.11 6.86
C TYR A 349 -25.31 -8.36 8.02
N LEU A 350 -24.54 -7.46 8.63
CA LEU A 350 -24.94 -6.70 9.80
C LEU A 350 -24.85 -5.19 9.52
N ARG A 351 -25.82 -4.46 10.06
CA ARG A 351 -25.84 -3.01 10.08
C ARG A 351 -25.67 -2.55 11.51
N THR A 352 -24.59 -1.83 11.77
CA THR A 352 -24.32 -1.29 13.09
C THR A 352 -25.28 -0.13 13.44
N ALA A 353 -25.38 0.20 14.72
CA ALA A 353 -26.13 1.35 15.24
C ALA A 353 -25.81 2.70 14.53
N LEU A 354 -24.57 2.84 14.06
CA LEU A 354 -24.08 4.02 13.35
C LEU A 354 -24.25 3.92 11.82
N GLY A 355 -25.06 2.98 11.33
CA GLY A 355 -25.36 2.83 9.91
C GLY A 355 -24.24 2.23 9.05
N ASN A 356 -23.11 1.82 9.65
CA ASN A 356 -22.08 1.08 8.91
C ASN A 356 -22.52 -0.37 8.72
N SER A 357 -22.38 -0.85 7.49
CA SER A 357 -22.61 -2.23 7.13
C SER A 357 -21.33 -3.05 7.21
N ALA A 358 -21.43 -4.32 7.59
CA ALA A 358 -20.32 -5.27 7.54
C ALA A 358 -20.81 -6.65 7.09
N LEU A 359 -19.98 -7.32 6.31
CA LEU A 359 -20.08 -8.74 5.99
C LEU A 359 -19.06 -9.50 6.84
N VAL A 360 -19.49 -10.62 7.41
CA VAL A 360 -18.63 -11.51 8.20
C VAL A 360 -18.87 -12.94 7.76
N TRP A 361 -17.80 -13.73 7.73
CA TRP A 361 -17.85 -15.16 7.50
C TRP A 361 -17.20 -15.87 8.68
N VAL A 362 -17.97 -16.69 9.37
CA VAL A 362 -17.47 -17.58 10.42
C VAL A 362 -17.48 -19.03 9.98
N ASP A 363 -16.44 -19.77 10.40
CA ASP A 363 -16.35 -21.20 10.19
C ASP A 363 -17.26 -21.97 11.16
N GLN A 364 -17.32 -23.30 11.03
CA GLN A 364 -18.05 -24.21 11.92
C GLN A 364 -17.59 -24.18 13.39
N HIS A 365 -16.43 -23.58 13.67
CA HIS A 365 -15.87 -23.42 15.02
C HIS A 365 -16.10 -22.01 15.59
N GLY A 366 -16.69 -21.10 14.82
CA GLY A 366 -16.95 -19.73 15.23
C GLY A 366 -15.81 -18.75 14.98
N HIS A 367 -14.75 -19.17 14.27
CA HIS A 367 -13.63 -18.30 13.93
C HIS A 367 -13.91 -17.54 12.63
N SER A 368 -13.41 -16.31 12.55
CA SER A 368 -13.46 -15.52 11.31
C SER A 368 -12.64 -16.24 10.23
N VAL A 369 -13.27 -16.49 9.08
CA VAL A 369 -12.63 -17.12 7.92
C VAL A 369 -11.80 -16.11 7.15
N THR A 370 -12.31 -14.90 6.98
CA THR A 370 -11.67 -13.84 6.19
C THR A 370 -12.18 -12.47 6.60
N GLU A 371 -11.29 -11.47 6.59
CA GLU A 371 -11.65 -10.06 6.74
C GLU A 371 -12.07 -9.43 5.39
N SER A 372 -11.84 -10.13 4.28
CA SER A 372 -12.16 -9.67 2.92
C SER A 372 -13.66 -9.70 2.64
N GLN A 373 -14.27 -8.52 2.54
CA GLN A 373 -15.69 -8.38 2.21
C GLN A 373 -16.04 -8.95 0.82
N PHE A 374 -15.08 -8.90 -0.13
CA PHE A 374 -15.26 -9.45 -1.48
C PHE A 374 -15.29 -10.98 -1.46
N ALA A 375 -14.41 -11.61 -0.68
CA ALA A 375 -14.41 -13.05 -0.49
C ALA A 375 -15.74 -13.53 0.12
N VAL A 376 -16.29 -12.79 1.08
CA VAL A 376 -17.62 -13.07 1.65
C VAL A 376 -18.73 -12.95 0.59
N LEU A 377 -18.71 -11.92 -0.27
CA LEU A 377 -19.69 -11.77 -1.36
C LEU A 377 -19.58 -12.90 -2.40
N ARG A 378 -18.36 -13.27 -2.79
CA ARG A 378 -18.10 -14.41 -3.70
C ARG A 378 -18.59 -15.71 -3.10
N ALA A 379 -18.31 -15.95 -1.83
CA ALA A 379 -18.81 -17.12 -1.12
C ALA A 379 -20.34 -17.16 -1.07
N ALA A 380 -21.03 -16.02 -1.09
CA ALA A 380 -22.49 -15.94 -1.16
C ALA A 380 -23.07 -16.19 -2.57
N GLN A 381 -22.32 -15.96 -3.64
CA GLN A 381 -22.79 -16.02 -5.03
C GLN A 381 -23.50 -17.34 -5.39
N CYS A 382 -24.65 -17.26 -6.04
CA CYS A 382 -25.41 -18.42 -6.51
C CYS A 382 -26.09 -18.13 -7.86
N THR A 383 -26.48 -19.18 -8.56
CA THR A 383 -27.30 -19.09 -9.78
C THR A 383 -28.78 -19.10 -9.43
N LEU A 384 -29.65 -18.66 -10.35
CA LEU A 384 -31.11 -18.68 -10.13
C LEU A 384 -31.67 -20.06 -9.81
N ASP A 385 -31.05 -21.12 -10.35
CA ASP A 385 -31.49 -22.51 -10.16
C ASP A 385 -30.90 -23.18 -8.90
N THR A 386 -30.13 -22.44 -8.08
CA THR A 386 -29.53 -23.01 -6.87
C THR A 386 -30.63 -23.32 -5.83
N PRO A 387 -30.81 -24.60 -5.43
CA PRO A 387 -31.86 -24.95 -4.48
C PRO A 387 -31.49 -24.47 -3.06
N PRO A 388 -32.49 -24.00 -2.27
CA PRO A 388 -32.27 -23.70 -0.87
C PRO A 388 -32.09 -25.00 -0.08
N LEU A 389 -31.15 -25.00 0.87
CA LEU A 389 -30.90 -26.13 1.77
C LEU A 389 -31.42 -25.84 3.19
N PRO A 390 -31.67 -26.89 4.00
CA PRO A 390 -31.98 -26.71 5.41
C PRO A 390 -30.80 -26.07 6.13
N ARG A 391 -31.12 -25.24 7.13
CA ARG A 391 -30.12 -24.59 8.00
C ARG A 391 -29.26 -25.62 8.73
N LEU A 392 -28.02 -25.24 9.04
CA LEU A 392 -27.19 -25.96 10.01
C LEU A 392 -27.86 -25.92 11.39
N GLU A 393 -27.72 -26.99 12.18
CA GLU A 393 -28.24 -27.02 13.56
C GLU A 393 -27.65 -25.89 14.41
N GLN A 394 -26.37 -25.57 14.20
CA GLN A 394 -25.62 -24.53 14.92
C GLN A 394 -25.69 -23.14 14.25
N HIS A 395 -26.52 -22.93 13.23
CA HIS A 395 -26.52 -21.69 12.44
C HIS A 395 -26.66 -20.42 13.29
N HIS A 396 -27.55 -20.40 14.27
CA HIS A 396 -27.75 -19.23 15.12
C HIS A 396 -26.60 -19.01 16.11
N GLU A 397 -25.95 -20.08 16.57
CA GLU A 397 -24.78 -20.00 17.43
C GLU A 397 -23.62 -19.36 16.66
N LEU A 398 -23.41 -19.79 15.41
CA LEU A 398 -22.43 -19.20 14.49
C LEU A 398 -22.72 -17.73 14.20
N VAL A 399 -23.97 -17.38 13.89
CA VAL A 399 -24.37 -15.96 13.69
C VAL A 399 -24.12 -15.13 14.95
N THR A 400 -24.38 -15.68 16.14
CA THR A 400 -24.11 -14.99 17.41
C THR A 400 -22.61 -14.73 17.61
N GLN A 401 -21.77 -15.72 17.34
CA GLN A 401 -20.31 -15.58 17.38
C GLN A 401 -19.81 -14.56 16.35
N GLY A 402 -20.35 -14.58 15.13
CA GLY A 402 -20.03 -13.61 14.09
C GLY A 402 -20.40 -12.16 14.44
N VAL A 403 -21.53 -11.97 15.14
CA VAL A 403 -21.91 -10.65 15.67
C VAL A 403 -20.95 -10.21 16.78
N GLN A 404 -20.60 -11.09 17.71
CA GLN A 404 -19.64 -10.79 18.78
C GLN A 404 -18.27 -10.42 18.21
N TYR A 405 -17.81 -11.13 17.17
CA TYR A 405 -16.59 -10.81 16.44
C TYR A 405 -16.65 -9.42 15.81
N ALA A 406 -17.72 -9.10 15.07
CA ALA A 406 -17.88 -7.79 14.45
C ALA A 406 -17.90 -6.62 15.46
N VAL A 407 -18.39 -6.87 16.68
CA VAL A 407 -18.43 -5.88 17.77
C VAL A 407 -17.07 -5.75 18.47
N SER A 408 -16.31 -6.84 18.66
CA SER A 408 -14.99 -6.78 19.30
C SER A 408 -13.94 -6.12 18.41
N GLU A 409 -13.96 -6.38 17.11
CA GLU A 409 -13.07 -5.75 16.11
C GLU A 409 -13.28 -4.22 16.02
N ARG A 410 -14.50 -3.73 16.27
CA ARG A 410 -14.82 -2.29 16.35
C ARG A 410 -14.04 -1.55 17.44
N ILE A 411 -13.61 -2.25 18.48
CA ILE A 411 -12.85 -1.63 19.57
C ILE A 411 -11.39 -1.37 19.14
N THR A 412 -10.90 -2.03 18.09
CA THR A 412 -9.46 -2.03 17.75
C THR A 412 -9.09 -1.21 16.52
N LEU A 413 -10.02 -0.90 15.60
CA LEU A 413 -9.70 -0.38 14.25
C LEU A 413 -10.11 1.08 13.91
N GLY A 414 -10.43 1.94 14.89
CA GLY A 414 -10.61 3.38 14.58
C GLY A 414 -11.56 4.21 15.48
N GLY A 415 -12.02 3.67 16.60
CA GLY A 415 -12.87 4.42 17.54
C GLY A 415 -14.25 4.79 16.97
N GLN A 416 -14.89 5.85 17.51
CA GLN A 416 -16.26 6.25 17.18
C GLN A 416 -16.48 6.73 15.73
N LEU A 417 -15.42 7.05 15.00
CA LEU A 417 -15.46 7.56 13.63
C LEU A 417 -15.49 6.45 12.55
N GLY A 418 -15.19 5.21 12.93
CA GLY A 418 -15.11 4.07 12.00
C GLY A 418 -13.71 3.91 11.38
N ARG A 419 -13.64 3.18 10.26
CA ARG A 419 -12.36 2.83 9.60
C ARG A 419 -11.60 4.08 9.11
N PRO A 420 -10.26 4.12 9.16
CA PRO A 420 -9.45 5.25 8.68
C PRO A 420 -9.68 5.60 7.21
N SER A 421 -10.05 4.61 6.39
CA SER A 421 -10.35 4.81 4.96
C SER A 421 -11.73 5.44 4.70
N GLY A 422 -12.61 5.50 5.70
CA GLY A 422 -13.99 5.98 5.56
C GLY A 422 -14.10 7.50 5.41
N VAL A 423 -15.07 7.95 4.61
CA VAL A 423 -15.33 9.38 4.32
C VAL A 423 -15.54 10.23 5.57
N ARG A 424 -16.15 9.66 6.61
CA ARG A 424 -16.40 10.32 7.89
C ARG A 424 -15.10 10.57 8.65
N PHE A 425 -14.23 9.55 8.72
CA PHE A 425 -12.91 9.64 9.33
C PHE A 425 -12.01 10.62 8.57
N LYS A 426 -11.92 10.47 7.23
CA LYS A 426 -11.13 11.35 6.36
C LYS A 426 -11.56 12.81 6.48
N THR A 427 -12.86 13.08 6.40
CA THR A 427 -13.40 14.44 6.57
C THR A 427 -13.07 15.01 7.95
N TYR A 428 -13.24 14.21 9.02
CA TYR A 428 -12.99 14.65 10.39
C TYR A 428 -11.52 14.98 10.64
N GLU A 429 -10.59 14.07 10.30
CA GLU A 429 -9.16 14.28 10.55
C GLU A 429 -8.60 15.47 9.75
N ARG A 430 -9.00 15.59 8.48
CA ARG A 430 -8.57 16.69 7.60
C ARG A 430 -9.03 18.06 8.13
N LEU A 431 -10.31 18.17 8.48
CA LEU A 431 -10.86 19.42 9.01
C LEU A 431 -10.47 19.71 10.46
N LYS A 432 -10.15 18.70 11.27
CA LYS A 432 -9.62 18.88 12.63
C LYS A 432 -8.24 19.54 12.61
N ALA A 433 -7.36 19.11 11.70
CA ALA A 433 -6.07 19.76 11.48
C ALA A 433 -6.26 21.22 11.04
N HIS A 434 -7.17 21.45 10.09
CA HIS A 434 -7.48 22.78 9.57
C HIS A 434 -8.11 23.71 10.62
N ALA A 435 -9.01 23.20 11.46
CA ALA A 435 -9.64 23.97 12.54
C ALA A 435 -8.61 24.52 13.56
N GLY A 436 -7.55 23.77 13.84
CA GLY A 436 -6.46 24.20 14.71
C GLY A 436 -5.65 25.37 14.13
N VAL A 437 -5.49 25.42 12.81
CA VAL A 437 -4.83 26.52 12.10
C VAL A 437 -5.74 27.75 12.03
N LEU A 438 -7.03 27.54 11.78
CA LEU A 438 -8.03 28.59 11.60
C LEU A 438 -8.29 29.40 12.87
N ALA A 439 -8.23 28.76 14.04
CA ALA A 439 -8.39 29.40 15.35
C ALA A 439 -7.35 30.52 15.61
N ASN A 440 -6.20 30.46 14.93
CA ASN A 440 -5.11 31.45 15.03
C ASN A 440 -5.06 32.43 13.84
N SER A 441 -6.09 32.44 12.98
CA SER A 441 -6.15 33.23 11.73
C SER A 441 -7.18 34.36 11.77
N LEU A 442 -7.17 35.21 10.74
CA LEU A 442 -8.17 36.28 10.51
C LEU A 442 -9.62 35.75 10.35
N PHE A 443 -9.79 34.44 10.12
CA PHE A 443 -11.08 33.78 9.93
C PHE A 443 -11.61 33.08 11.20
N ALA A 444 -11.13 33.48 12.38
CA ALA A 444 -11.53 32.89 13.67
C ALA A 444 -13.06 32.84 13.91
N HIS A 445 -13.83 33.73 13.29
CA HIS A 445 -15.30 33.72 13.36
C HIS A 445 -15.96 32.48 12.70
N GLU A 446 -15.26 31.82 11.77
CA GLU A 446 -15.73 30.59 11.11
C GLU A 446 -15.23 29.31 11.80
N ALA A 447 -14.40 29.44 12.85
CA ALA A 447 -13.92 28.30 13.62
C ALA A 447 -15.03 27.67 14.48
N GLU A 448 -15.93 28.48 15.06
CA GLU A 448 -17.01 27.97 15.92
C GLU A 448 -18.05 27.13 15.14
N PRO A 449 -18.57 27.55 13.98
CA PRO A 449 -19.46 26.72 13.17
C PRO A 449 -18.82 25.41 12.70
N LEU A 450 -17.53 25.45 12.34
CA LEU A 450 -16.78 24.26 11.94
C LEU A 450 -16.65 23.26 13.10
N GLN A 451 -16.35 23.75 14.30
CA GLN A 451 -16.17 22.91 15.47
C GLN A 451 -17.47 22.20 15.89
N LYS A 452 -18.62 22.88 15.78
CA LYS A 452 -19.94 22.27 15.98
C LYS A 452 -20.23 21.17 14.95
N ALA A 453 -19.91 21.42 13.68
CA ALA A 453 -20.04 20.40 12.62
C ALA A 453 -19.13 19.20 12.88
N LEU A 454 -17.88 19.41 13.31
CA LEU A 454 -16.95 18.34 13.66
C LEU A 454 -17.44 17.50 14.85
N ASP A 455 -18.01 18.13 15.88
CA ASP A 455 -18.60 17.42 17.02
C ASP A 455 -19.79 16.55 16.57
N GLU A 456 -20.63 17.02 15.66
CA GLU A 456 -21.71 16.22 15.07
C GLU A 456 -21.18 15.07 14.21
N ILE A 457 -20.14 15.31 13.39
CA ILE A 457 -19.49 14.24 12.62
C ILE A 457 -18.89 13.21 13.56
N TYR A 458 -18.35 13.59 14.71
CA TYR A 458 -17.78 12.67 15.68
C TYR A 458 -18.84 11.83 16.40
N ARG A 459 -19.99 12.44 16.74
CA ARG A 459 -21.05 11.79 17.53
C ARG A 459 -22.06 11.02 16.71
N TYR A 460 -22.40 11.50 15.51
CA TYR A 460 -23.52 10.99 14.72
C TYR A 460 -23.09 10.54 13.32
N PRO A 461 -23.79 9.56 12.73
CA PRO A 461 -23.50 9.13 11.36
C PRO A 461 -23.94 10.17 10.33
N LEU A 462 -23.19 10.24 9.23
CA LEU A 462 -23.51 11.12 8.09
C LEU A 462 -24.80 10.68 7.40
N GLN A 463 -25.60 11.64 6.94
CA GLN A 463 -26.71 11.37 6.04
C GLN A 463 -26.19 10.84 4.69
N GLU A 464 -26.95 9.98 4.01
CA GLU A 464 -26.53 9.36 2.74
C GLU A 464 -26.18 10.40 1.66
N GLY A 465 -26.96 11.48 1.57
CA GLY A 465 -26.68 12.60 0.66
C GLY A 465 -25.38 13.34 0.97
N ALA A 466 -25.09 13.59 2.26
CA ALA A 466 -23.83 14.20 2.69
C ALA A 466 -22.65 13.24 2.47
N LYS A 467 -22.82 11.96 2.79
CA LYS A 467 -21.81 10.91 2.57
C LYS A 467 -21.38 10.86 1.10
N ASN A 468 -22.34 10.78 0.17
CA ASN A 468 -22.06 10.72 -1.27
C ASN A 468 -21.40 12.01 -1.78
N THR A 469 -21.86 13.17 -1.31
CA THR A 469 -21.29 14.47 -1.69
C THR A 469 -19.85 14.61 -1.22
N LEU A 470 -19.57 14.29 0.05
CA LEU A 470 -18.22 14.35 0.62
C LEU A 470 -17.28 13.34 -0.03
N ASN A 471 -17.75 12.11 -0.32
CA ASN A 471 -16.94 11.11 -1.03
C ASN A 471 -16.52 11.60 -2.42
N ARG A 472 -17.47 12.17 -3.18
CA ARG A 472 -17.18 12.70 -4.51
C ARG A 472 -16.16 13.83 -4.45
N GLN A 473 -16.33 14.77 -3.51
CA GLN A 473 -15.44 15.94 -3.40
C GLN A 473 -14.05 15.56 -2.89
N LEU A 474 -13.95 14.62 -1.95
CA LEU A 474 -12.66 14.10 -1.47
C LEU A 474 -11.90 13.35 -2.57
N ARG A 475 -12.60 12.60 -3.44
CA ARG A 475 -11.98 11.95 -4.62
C ARG A 475 -11.47 12.96 -5.66
N SER A 476 -12.07 14.13 -5.73
CA SER A 476 -11.65 15.21 -6.63
C SER A 476 -10.57 16.13 -6.03
N ASN A 477 -9.90 15.72 -4.95
CA ASN A 477 -8.89 16.51 -4.24
C ASN A 477 -9.36 17.94 -3.89
N ILE A 478 -10.60 18.07 -3.39
CA ILE A 478 -11.12 19.34 -2.86
C ILE A 478 -10.14 19.95 -1.85
N ASP A 479 -9.96 21.27 -1.91
CA ASP A 479 -9.12 22.02 -0.96
C ASP A 479 -9.76 22.11 0.45
N ASP A 480 -8.95 22.29 1.48
CA ASP A 480 -9.40 22.29 2.88
C ASP A 480 -10.39 23.43 3.18
N ASP A 481 -10.22 24.60 2.57
CA ASP A 481 -11.15 25.74 2.76
C ASP A 481 -12.51 25.49 2.08
N GLN A 482 -12.47 24.85 0.91
CA GLN A 482 -13.67 24.46 0.18
C GLN A 482 -14.42 23.33 0.89
N LEU A 483 -13.68 22.33 1.40
CA LEU A 483 -14.24 21.22 2.18
C LEU A 483 -14.89 21.73 3.47
N ARG A 484 -14.23 22.66 4.16
CA ARG A 484 -14.77 23.34 5.35
C ARG A 484 -16.09 24.02 5.04
N THR A 485 -16.11 24.84 3.99
CA THR A 485 -17.31 25.58 3.58
C THR A 485 -18.46 24.64 3.26
N LEU A 486 -18.17 23.54 2.55
CA LEU A 486 -19.14 22.49 2.24
C LEU A 486 -19.71 21.82 3.50
N VAL A 487 -18.86 21.46 4.47
CA VAL A 487 -19.28 20.81 5.71
C VAL A 487 -20.11 21.75 6.59
N ILE A 488 -19.70 23.02 6.69
CA ILE A 488 -20.46 24.04 7.42
C ILE A 488 -21.84 24.23 6.78
N ASN A 489 -21.91 24.33 5.45
CA ASN A 489 -23.19 24.49 4.75
C ASN A 489 -24.10 23.27 4.96
N LEU A 490 -23.56 22.05 4.82
CA LEU A 490 -24.32 20.82 5.08
C LEU A 490 -24.84 20.75 6.52
N HIS A 491 -24.05 21.23 7.49
CA HIS A 491 -24.46 21.30 8.90
C HIS A 491 -25.57 22.32 9.11
N GLN A 492 -25.41 23.55 8.60
CA GLN A 492 -26.40 24.62 8.71
C GLN A 492 -27.73 24.28 8.02
N GLU A 493 -27.69 23.52 6.92
CA GLU A 493 -28.87 23.01 6.22
C GLU A 493 -29.53 21.81 6.94
N GLY A 494 -28.93 21.29 8.03
CA GLY A 494 -29.43 20.11 8.73
C GLY A 494 -29.28 18.80 7.93
N ARG A 495 -28.37 18.79 6.95
CA ARG A 495 -28.17 17.70 5.98
C ARG A 495 -26.88 16.91 6.21
N LEU A 496 -26.08 17.29 7.21
CA LEU A 496 -24.77 16.67 7.48
C LEU A 496 -24.91 15.30 8.17
N CYS A 497 -25.52 15.27 9.36
CA CYS A 497 -25.65 14.07 10.17
C CYS A 497 -27.11 13.69 10.44
N LEU A 498 -27.36 12.41 10.70
CA LEU A 498 -28.66 11.92 11.19
C LEU A 498 -28.69 12.09 12.72
N VAL A 499 -29.12 13.26 13.19
CA VAL A 499 -29.33 13.51 14.61
C VAL A 499 -30.70 12.95 14.98
N GLN A 500 -30.73 11.80 15.66
CA GLN A 500 -31.96 11.23 16.23
C GLN A 500 -31.98 11.47 17.74
N ASP A 501 -33.11 11.89 18.30
CA ASP A 501 -33.33 12.12 19.75
C ASP A 501 -33.40 10.82 20.59
N ALA A 502 -33.14 9.66 19.98
CA ALA A 502 -33.09 8.38 20.67
C ALA A 502 -31.64 8.05 21.04
N GLU A 503 -31.40 7.67 22.29
CA GLU A 503 -30.11 7.08 22.68
C GLU A 503 -29.74 5.99 21.66
N PRO A 504 -28.56 6.06 21.03
CA PRO A 504 -28.17 5.05 20.05
C PRO A 504 -28.18 3.70 20.77
N SER A 505 -29.11 2.82 20.38
CA SER A 505 -29.03 1.41 20.76
C SER A 505 -27.69 0.91 20.24
N ASP A 506 -26.79 0.52 21.13
CA ASP A 506 -25.42 0.10 20.79
C ASP A 506 -25.40 -1.29 20.10
N GLU A 507 -26.58 -1.88 19.87
CA GLU A 507 -26.73 -3.23 19.35
C GLU A 507 -26.67 -3.26 17.81
N PRO A 508 -25.82 -4.10 17.21
CA PRO A 508 -25.81 -4.31 15.76
C PRO A 508 -27.10 -5.00 15.31
N GLN A 509 -27.69 -4.50 14.23
CA GLN A 509 -28.84 -5.10 13.59
C GLN A 509 -28.40 -6.15 12.56
N ILE A 510 -28.85 -7.40 12.72
CA ILE A 510 -28.66 -8.44 11.71
C ILE A 510 -29.63 -8.19 10.56
N ILE A 511 -29.13 -8.09 9.33
CA ILE A 511 -29.96 -7.87 8.14
C ILE A 511 -30.30 -9.20 7.48
N CYS A 512 -29.30 -10.06 7.24
CA CYS A 512 -29.52 -11.41 6.75
C CYS A 512 -28.34 -12.32 7.08
N SER A 513 -28.56 -13.63 6.95
CA SER A 513 -27.50 -14.64 7.11
C SER A 513 -27.64 -15.77 6.08
N LEU A 514 -26.52 -16.37 5.69
CA LEU A 514 -26.48 -17.48 4.74
C LEU A 514 -25.59 -18.60 5.29
N GLY A 515 -26.15 -19.80 5.48
CA GLY A 515 -25.38 -20.99 5.84
C GLY A 515 -24.66 -21.56 4.61
N LEU A 516 -23.37 -21.86 4.76
CA LEU A 516 -22.57 -22.59 3.78
C LEU A 516 -22.44 -24.03 4.26
N VAL A 517 -23.19 -24.94 3.63
CA VAL A 517 -23.31 -26.34 4.07
C VAL A 517 -22.63 -27.30 3.11
N PRO A 518 -22.11 -28.44 3.59
CA PRO A 518 -21.58 -29.47 2.71
C PRO A 518 -22.64 -29.98 1.74
N ASN A 519 -22.22 -30.27 0.51
CA ASN A 519 -23.07 -30.98 -0.45
C ASN A 519 -23.33 -32.38 0.13
N ALA A 520 -24.58 -32.71 0.42
CA ALA A 520 -24.94 -34.07 0.77
C ALA A 520 -24.73 -34.93 -0.49
N ALA A 521 -23.81 -35.89 -0.41
CA ALA A 521 -23.56 -36.88 -1.47
C ALA A 521 -24.79 -37.75 -1.73
#